data_AF-A0A4Z2D9P9-F1
#
_entry.id   AF-A0A4Z2D9P9-F1
#
_cell.length_a   1.000
_cell.length_b   1.000
_cell.length_c   1.000
_cell.angle_alpha   90.00
_cell.angle_beta   90.00
_cell.angle_gamma   90.00
#
_symmetry.space_group_name_H-M   'P 1'
#
loop_
_entity.id
_entity.type
_entity.pdbx_description
1 polymer ?
#
loop_
_entity_poly.entity_id
_entity_poly.type
_entity_poly.pdbx_seq_one_letter_code
_entity_poly.pdbx_strand_id
1 'polypeptide(L)'
;MLGNCLRTFLGREHAIWANSRNLRNAHTHLPYSEYHPDIYLQVTGELSDLEFPPDRRRLHPVNKQPQLPGSTKPPKYTRRKIDCRGPETVFNKLIYSQYGIQATEGGELEFGHFEMMRVAINKHLDEKRMFALWCVDAPWKPVTRRAQGKRKGGGKANIHHYTTPVKAERIIVELGGYLNWREAYRILSRVADKLPFRARFISQDLLNTESQIEAYIKEKNVNPFYQPGYALAHNYAGCRSFISPYYLDWGTPGNHDSRRAAYDSRSEKNVRLQIFTHRKLI
;
A
#
# COMPACT_ATOMS: atom_id res chain seq x y z
N MET A 1 38.54 -56.08 -14.33
CA MET A 1 39.32 -55.84 -15.57
C MET A 1 38.91 -54.48 -16.13
N LEU A 2 39.83 -53.75 -16.78
CA LEU A 2 39.59 -52.62 -17.70
C LEU A 2 38.48 -51.62 -17.24
N GLY A 3 38.77 -50.48 -16.62
CA GLY A 3 39.88 -49.57 -16.87
C GLY A 3 39.49 -48.57 -17.97
N ASN A 4 39.17 -47.34 -17.56
CA ASN A 4 39.30 -46.14 -18.40
C ASN A 4 39.46 -44.92 -17.50
N CYS A 5 40.51 -44.14 -17.76
CA CYS A 5 40.91 -42.97 -16.99
C CYS A 5 41.22 -41.86 -17.98
N LEU A 6 40.57 -40.70 -17.83
CA LEU A 6 40.92 -39.48 -18.56
C LEU A 6 40.96 -38.28 -17.61
N ARG A 7 42.19 -37.83 -17.34
CA ARG A 7 42.58 -36.44 -17.05
C ARG A 7 42.19 -35.55 -18.24
N THR A 8 42.02 -34.21 -18.19
CA THR A 8 42.18 -33.12 -17.19
C THR A 8 41.40 -31.92 -17.78
N PHE A 9 40.93 -30.89 -17.04
CA PHE A 9 41.75 -29.77 -16.59
C PHE A 9 40.97 -28.84 -15.61
N LEU A 10 41.67 -28.43 -14.55
CA LEU A 10 41.53 -27.21 -13.71
C LEU A 10 40.22 -26.39 -13.74
N GLY A 11 39.54 -26.35 -12.57
CA GLY A 11 38.48 -25.38 -12.24
C GLY A 11 38.29 -25.24 -10.72
N ARG A 12 38.68 -24.09 -10.16
CA ARG A 12 38.71 -23.75 -8.73
C ARG A 12 37.55 -22.80 -8.39
N GLU A 13 36.76 -22.92 -7.31
CA GLU A 13 36.54 -23.92 -6.23
C GLU A 13 35.05 -23.78 -5.76
N HIS A 14 34.46 -24.40 -4.73
CA HIS A 14 34.89 -25.33 -3.66
C HIS A 14 33.80 -26.44 -3.46
N ALA A 15 33.89 -27.23 -2.38
CA ALA A 15 32.83 -28.16 -1.93
C ALA A 15 32.19 -27.69 -0.61
N ILE A 16 30.86 -27.56 -0.57
CA ILE A 16 30.09 -27.33 0.66
C ILE A 16 29.31 -28.60 1.01
N TRP A 17 29.59 -29.17 2.17
CA TRP A 17 28.81 -30.28 2.73
C TRP A 17 27.44 -29.79 3.23
N ALA A 18 26.36 -30.36 2.71
CA ALA A 18 25.02 -30.27 3.30
C ALA A 18 24.55 -31.66 3.74
N ASN A 19 24.14 -31.78 5.00
CA ASN A 19 23.88 -33.06 5.66
C ASN A 19 22.59 -33.73 5.14
N SER A 20 22.71 -34.79 4.34
CA SER A 20 21.60 -35.49 3.67
C SER A 20 20.78 -36.43 4.58
N ARG A 21 20.53 -36.01 5.83
CA ARG A 21 19.77 -36.77 6.84
C ARG A 21 18.50 -36.05 7.28
N ASN A 22 17.57 -35.82 6.34
CA ASN A 22 16.11 -35.88 6.55
C ASN A 22 15.31 -35.65 5.24
N LEU A 23 15.66 -36.41 4.19
CA LEU A 23 14.82 -36.57 2.98
C LEU A 23 14.44 -38.04 2.79
N ARG A 24 13.86 -38.64 3.83
CA ARG A 24 13.13 -39.89 3.75
C ARG A 24 11.70 -39.61 4.22
N ASN A 25 10.73 -40.00 3.39
CA ASN A 25 9.28 -39.89 3.60
C ASN A 25 8.67 -38.50 3.38
N ALA A 26 8.71 -38.04 2.12
CA ALA A 26 7.66 -37.19 1.55
C ALA A 26 7.24 -37.73 0.18
N HIS A 27 6.43 -38.80 0.17
CA HIS A 27 5.71 -39.25 -1.02
C HIS A 27 4.55 -38.28 -1.33
N THR A 28 4.88 -37.05 -1.72
CA THR A 28 3.92 -36.08 -2.25
C THR A 28 3.88 -36.18 -3.76
N HIS A 29 3.12 -37.14 -4.27
CA HIS A 29 2.76 -37.22 -5.68
C HIS A 29 1.79 -36.07 -5.99
N LEU A 30 2.33 -34.94 -6.46
CA LEU A 30 1.50 -33.90 -7.09
C LEU A 30 0.91 -34.46 -8.40
N PRO A 31 -0.32 -34.09 -8.78
CA PRO A 31 -0.91 -34.53 -10.03
C PRO A 31 -0.08 -34.06 -11.23
N TYR A 32 0.01 -34.92 -12.25
CA TYR A 32 0.92 -34.79 -13.39
C TYR A 32 0.74 -33.50 -14.22
N SER A 33 -0.39 -32.81 -14.07
CA SER A 33 -0.72 -31.56 -14.79
C SER A 33 0.03 -30.31 -14.32
N GLU A 34 0.77 -30.36 -13.20
CA GLU A 34 1.52 -29.21 -12.66
C GLU A 34 3.05 -29.38 -12.74
N TYR A 35 3.54 -30.46 -13.37
CA TYR A 35 4.97 -30.74 -13.46
C TYR A 35 5.61 -29.99 -14.64
N HIS A 36 6.10 -28.78 -14.37
CA HIS A 36 6.95 -28.03 -15.32
C HIS A 36 8.43 -28.40 -15.07
N PRO A 37 9.07 -29.23 -15.93
CA PRO A 37 10.46 -29.65 -15.72
C PRO A 37 11.47 -28.51 -15.93
N ASP A 38 11.12 -27.52 -16.75
CA ASP A 38 12.02 -26.45 -17.20
C ASP A 38 11.90 -25.16 -16.37
N ILE A 39 11.61 -25.29 -15.07
CA ILE A 39 11.82 -24.17 -14.14
C ILE A 39 13.33 -24.00 -13.97
N TYR A 40 13.94 -23.24 -14.88
CA TYR A 40 15.22 -22.62 -14.63
C TYR A 40 15.08 -21.81 -13.34
N LEU A 41 15.68 -22.32 -12.26
CA LEU A 41 15.87 -21.57 -11.03
C LEU A 41 16.79 -20.40 -11.37
N GLN A 42 16.18 -19.28 -11.77
CA GLN A 42 16.86 -18.01 -11.71
C GLN A 42 17.26 -17.83 -10.25
N VAL A 43 18.56 -17.80 -10.00
CA VAL A 43 19.09 -17.17 -8.80
C VAL A 43 18.72 -15.71 -8.96
N THR A 44 17.53 -15.34 -8.45
CA THR A 44 17.20 -13.96 -8.18
C THR A 44 18.36 -13.43 -7.36
N GLY A 45 19.13 -12.52 -7.96
CA GLY A 45 20.34 -11.96 -7.35
C GLY A 45 20.04 -11.60 -5.91
N GLU A 46 20.99 -11.90 -5.02
CA GLU A 46 20.77 -11.87 -3.58
C GLU A 46 19.95 -10.65 -3.19
N LEU A 47 18.81 -10.87 -2.51
CA LEU A 47 17.93 -9.81 -1.99
C LEU A 47 18.61 -9.05 -0.81
N SER A 48 19.95 -9.04 -0.78
CA SER A 48 20.87 -8.52 0.23
C SER A 48 20.78 -7.01 0.39
N ASP A 49 20.47 -6.31 -0.70
CA ASP A 49 20.53 -4.85 -0.77
C ASP A 49 19.28 -4.17 -0.20
N LEU A 50 18.36 -4.96 0.37
CA LEU A 50 17.17 -4.47 1.06
C LEU A 50 17.51 -3.98 2.46
N GLU A 51 17.60 -2.67 2.63
CA GLU A 51 17.70 -2.02 3.93
C GLU A 51 16.46 -2.33 4.79
N PHE A 52 16.60 -3.29 5.72
CA PHE A 52 15.59 -3.60 6.71
C PHE A 52 15.39 -2.39 7.64
N PRO A 53 14.14 -1.98 7.95
CA PRO A 53 13.88 -0.98 8.98
C PRO A 53 14.52 -1.43 10.31
N PRO A 54 15.38 -0.60 10.94
CA PRO A 54 16.22 -1.05 12.05
C PRO A 54 15.43 -1.39 13.32
N ASP A 55 14.33 -0.67 13.59
CA ASP A 55 13.68 -0.72 14.90
C ASP A 55 12.57 -1.75 15.04
N ARG A 56 11.71 -1.91 14.02
CA ARG A 56 10.42 -2.62 14.16
C ARG A 56 10.01 -3.26 12.84
N ARG A 57 9.92 -4.60 12.82
CA ARG A 57 9.50 -5.38 11.65
C ARG A 57 8.00 -5.74 11.65
N ARG A 58 7.34 -5.70 12.81
CA ARG A 58 5.89 -5.96 12.95
C ARG A 58 5.09 -4.67 12.99
N LEU A 59 3.85 -4.75 12.50
CA LEU A 59 2.88 -3.66 12.65
C LEU A 59 2.60 -3.43 14.15
N HIS A 60 2.99 -2.26 14.62
CA HIS A 60 2.78 -1.84 16.00
C HIS A 60 1.29 -1.52 16.26
N PRO A 61 0.80 -1.64 17.50
CA PRO A 61 -0.54 -1.20 17.88
C PRO A 61 -0.69 0.30 17.68
N VAL A 62 -1.78 0.72 17.04
CA VAL A 62 -2.08 2.13 16.75
C VAL A 62 -2.86 2.74 17.92
N ASN A 63 -2.69 4.03 18.19
CA ASN A 63 -3.49 4.71 19.22
C ASN A 63 -4.96 4.87 18.76
N LYS A 64 -5.92 4.50 19.61
CA LYS A 64 -7.37 4.64 19.34
C LYS A 64 -7.86 6.09 19.34
N GLN A 65 -7.12 6.98 19.99
CA GLN A 65 -7.40 8.41 20.08
C GLN A 65 -6.08 9.20 19.88
N PRO A 66 -6.12 10.39 19.27
CA PRO A 66 -4.94 11.24 19.16
C PRO A 66 -4.53 11.74 20.55
N GLN A 67 -3.23 11.74 20.82
CA GLN A 67 -2.67 12.34 22.04
C GLN A 67 -2.65 13.86 21.87
N LEU A 68 -3.24 14.59 22.83
CA LEU A 68 -3.28 16.06 22.82
C LEU A 68 -2.37 16.62 23.92
N PRO A 69 -1.68 17.75 23.68
CA PRO A 69 -0.89 18.41 24.71
C PRO A 69 -1.80 19.02 25.79
N GLY A 70 -1.53 18.68 27.05
CA GLY A 70 -2.22 19.21 28.23
C GLY A 70 -3.70 18.81 28.33
N SER A 71 -4.46 19.51 29.18
CA SER A 71 -5.90 19.28 29.41
C SER A 71 -6.78 19.92 28.32
N THR A 72 -6.37 19.82 27.06
CA THR A 72 -7.07 20.44 25.93
C THR A 72 -8.20 19.54 25.44
N LYS A 73 -9.44 20.05 25.40
CA LYS A 73 -10.58 19.28 24.89
C LYS A 73 -10.47 19.11 23.36
N PRO A 74 -10.66 17.88 22.81
CA PRO A 74 -10.57 17.64 21.37
C PRO A 74 -11.62 18.46 20.59
N PRO A 75 -11.21 19.20 19.54
CA PRO A 75 -12.12 20.01 18.73
C PRO A 75 -13.11 19.15 17.91
N LYS A 76 -14.38 19.58 17.85
CA LYS A 76 -15.45 18.86 17.15
C LYS A 76 -15.58 19.30 15.67
N TYR A 77 -14.86 18.67 14.74
CA TYR A 77 -14.94 19.00 13.30
C TYR A 77 -16.26 18.59 12.63
N THR A 78 -16.62 19.25 11.52
CA THR A 78 -17.68 18.76 10.60
C THR A 78 -17.23 17.45 9.94
N ARG A 79 -18.17 16.64 9.42
CA ARG A 79 -17.83 15.31 8.86
C ARG A 79 -16.91 15.32 7.63
N ARG A 80 -16.74 16.48 6.97
CA ARG A 80 -15.84 16.72 5.82
C ARG A 80 -15.67 15.50 4.91
N LYS A 81 -16.72 15.14 4.16
CA LYS A 81 -16.64 13.99 3.23
C LYS A 81 -15.76 14.23 1.99
N ILE A 82 -15.30 15.47 1.81
CA ILE A 82 -14.27 15.83 0.82
C ILE A 82 -12.91 15.16 1.11
N ASP A 83 -12.60 14.86 2.39
CA ASP A 83 -11.31 14.28 2.78
C ASP A 83 -11.05 12.92 2.11
N CYS A 84 -12.13 12.18 1.77
CA CYS A 84 -12.08 10.84 1.17
C CYS A 84 -12.38 10.88 -0.34
N ARG A 85 -12.57 12.06 -0.94
CA ARG A 85 -13.02 12.21 -2.33
C ARG A 85 -11.84 12.57 -3.25
N GLY A 86 -11.80 11.94 -4.42
CA GLY A 86 -10.74 12.08 -5.41
C GLY A 86 -9.54 11.15 -5.16
N PRO A 87 -8.53 11.19 -6.04
CA PRO A 87 -7.29 10.41 -5.90
C PRO A 87 -6.36 11.00 -4.82
N GLU A 88 -5.51 10.14 -4.27
CA GLU A 88 -4.42 10.48 -3.35
C GLU A 88 -3.21 10.99 -4.15
N THR A 89 -2.75 12.20 -3.85
CA THR A 89 -1.67 12.84 -4.62
C THR A 89 -0.27 12.61 -4.05
N VAL A 90 -0.18 12.23 -2.77
CA VAL A 90 1.08 12.14 -2.02
C VAL A 90 1.45 10.69 -1.70
N PHE A 91 0.54 9.93 -1.09
CA PHE A 91 0.80 8.61 -0.53
C PHE A 91 0.36 7.48 -1.49
N ASN A 92 0.73 7.60 -2.76
CA ASN A 92 0.38 6.65 -3.83
C ASN A 92 1.56 5.80 -4.35
N LYS A 93 2.77 5.99 -3.82
CA LYS A 93 3.99 5.22 -4.15
C LYS A 93 4.45 4.36 -2.97
N LEU A 94 4.95 3.17 -3.26
CA LEU A 94 5.63 2.29 -2.28
C LEU A 94 6.94 2.95 -1.84
N ILE A 95 7.29 2.85 -0.55
CA ILE A 95 8.50 3.47 0.01
C ILE A 95 9.70 2.53 -0.17
N TYR A 96 9.48 1.23 -0.02
CA TYR A 96 10.46 0.15 -0.16
C TYR A 96 10.33 -0.60 -1.49
N SER A 97 9.44 -0.14 -2.38
CA SER A 97 9.31 -0.62 -3.76
C SER A 97 9.12 -2.15 -3.88
N GLN A 98 8.38 -2.76 -2.95
CA GLN A 98 8.05 -4.20 -2.99
C GLN A 98 6.55 -4.45 -3.19
N TYR A 99 5.80 -4.57 -2.08
CA TYR A 99 4.41 -4.99 -2.06
C TYR A 99 3.59 -4.15 -1.10
N GLY A 100 2.29 -3.98 -1.39
CA GLY A 100 1.40 -3.26 -0.49
C GLY A 100 -0.07 -3.48 -0.76
N ILE A 101 -0.90 -2.80 0.03
CA ILE A 101 -2.35 -2.70 -0.17
C ILE A 101 -2.68 -1.27 -0.59
N GLN A 102 -3.25 -1.12 -1.78
CA GLN A 102 -3.73 0.16 -2.30
C GLN A 102 -5.26 0.23 -2.20
N ALA A 103 -5.79 1.35 -1.72
CA ALA A 103 -7.22 1.66 -1.79
C ALA A 103 -7.61 1.95 -3.25
N THR A 104 -8.62 1.26 -3.77
CA THR A 104 -9.24 1.59 -5.07
C THR A 104 -10.33 2.64 -4.90
N GLU A 105 -10.96 2.67 -3.72
CA GLU A 105 -12.06 3.59 -3.38
C GLU A 105 -11.75 4.37 -2.11
N GLY A 106 -12.30 5.59 -2.00
CA GLY A 106 -12.14 6.43 -0.82
C GLY A 106 -13.09 6.03 0.31
N GLY A 107 -12.60 6.09 1.56
CA GLY A 107 -13.36 5.68 2.74
C GLY A 107 -12.80 6.21 4.06
N GLU A 108 -13.30 5.70 5.19
CA GLU A 108 -12.83 6.07 6.53
C GLU A 108 -12.44 4.80 7.30
N LEU A 109 -11.21 4.74 7.81
CA LEU A 109 -10.71 3.63 8.62
C LEU A 109 -10.98 3.90 10.11
N GLU A 110 -11.76 3.03 10.75
CA GLU A 110 -11.90 3.00 12.21
C GLU A 110 -10.73 2.24 12.86
N PHE A 111 -10.49 2.49 14.15
CA PHE A 111 -9.50 1.76 14.95
C PHE A 111 -9.63 0.23 14.85
N GLY A 112 -10.85 -0.31 14.77
CA GLY A 112 -11.07 -1.75 14.61
C GLY A 112 -10.50 -2.32 13.31
N HIS A 113 -10.44 -1.54 12.23
CA HIS A 113 -9.84 -1.97 10.96
C HIS A 113 -8.32 -2.02 11.07
N PHE A 114 -7.68 -1.05 11.75
CA PHE A 114 -6.25 -1.11 12.05
C PHE A 114 -5.89 -2.35 12.85
N GLU A 115 -6.64 -2.67 13.91
CA GLU A 115 -6.36 -3.85 14.73
C GLU A 115 -6.60 -5.16 13.97
N MET A 116 -7.65 -5.24 13.15
CA MET A 116 -7.91 -6.37 12.26
C MET A 116 -6.76 -6.61 11.28
N MET A 117 -6.31 -5.56 10.58
CA MET A 117 -5.16 -5.63 9.66
C MET A 117 -3.89 -6.05 10.40
N ARG A 118 -3.61 -5.43 11.56
CA ARG A 118 -2.44 -5.70 12.39
C ARG A 118 -2.34 -7.16 12.80
N VAL A 119 -3.45 -7.73 13.30
CA VAL A 119 -3.52 -9.13 13.73
C VAL A 119 -3.40 -10.08 12.54
N ALA A 120 -4.08 -9.78 11.42
CA ALA A 120 -4.05 -10.61 10.23
C ALA A 120 -2.65 -10.70 9.59
N ILE A 121 -1.93 -9.58 9.51
CA ILE A 121 -0.57 -9.51 8.94
C ILE A 121 0.44 -10.09 9.91
N ASN A 122 0.45 -9.65 11.19
CA ASN A 122 1.42 -10.15 12.17
C ASN A 122 1.28 -11.65 12.48
N LYS A 123 0.14 -12.30 12.14
CA LYS A 123 -0.03 -13.76 12.23
C LYS A 123 0.78 -14.52 11.16
N HIS A 124 1.10 -13.88 10.04
CA HIS A 124 1.78 -14.47 8.89
C HIS A 124 3.12 -13.79 8.58
N LEU A 125 3.66 -13.00 9.51
CA LEU A 125 4.88 -12.24 9.31
C LEU A 125 6.07 -12.87 10.04
N ASP A 126 7.01 -13.41 9.28
CA ASP A 126 8.27 -13.95 9.79
C ASP A 126 9.26 -12.81 10.09
N GLU A 127 9.39 -12.41 11.35
CA GLU A 127 10.23 -11.27 11.78
C GLU A 127 11.69 -11.34 11.26
N LYS A 128 12.23 -12.54 11.03
CA LYS A 128 13.60 -12.70 10.49
C LYS A 128 13.73 -12.31 9.02
N ARG A 129 12.69 -12.59 8.22
CA ARG A 129 12.68 -12.46 6.75
C ARG A 129 11.93 -11.22 6.26
N MET A 130 10.90 -10.80 6.98
CA MET A 130 9.88 -9.86 6.51
C MET A 130 9.73 -8.67 7.46
N PHE A 131 9.21 -7.57 6.93
CA PHE A 131 8.74 -6.42 7.71
C PHE A 131 7.43 -5.85 7.14
N ALA A 132 6.61 -5.23 7.99
CA ALA A 132 5.39 -4.53 7.58
C ALA A 132 5.28 -3.16 8.25
N LEU A 133 4.79 -2.18 7.48
CA LEU A 133 4.75 -0.77 7.87
C LEU A 133 3.37 -0.14 7.61
N TRP A 134 3.00 0.80 8.48
CA TRP A 134 1.82 1.63 8.30
C TRP A 134 2.15 2.82 7.38
N CYS A 135 1.43 2.96 6.27
CA CYS A 135 1.50 4.12 5.36
C CYS A 135 0.40 5.16 5.65
N VAL A 136 -0.40 4.91 6.69
CA VAL A 136 -1.58 5.69 7.08
C VAL A 136 -1.49 6.07 8.55
N ASP A 137 -1.79 7.34 8.85
CA ASP A 137 -1.76 7.88 10.20
C ASP A 137 -2.81 7.26 11.12
N ALA A 138 -2.51 7.29 12.43
CA ALA A 138 -3.43 6.87 13.47
C ALA A 138 -4.77 7.63 13.42
N PRO A 139 -5.90 7.02 13.84
CA PRO A 139 -7.21 7.67 13.87
C PRO A 139 -7.22 9.03 14.58
N TRP A 140 -7.33 10.11 13.80
CA TRP A 140 -7.24 11.49 14.27
C TRP A 140 -8.53 12.30 14.04
N LYS A 141 -9.37 11.90 13.09
CA LYS A 141 -10.60 12.63 12.70
C LYS A 141 -11.76 12.25 13.63
N PRO A 142 -12.28 13.14 14.49
CA PRO A 142 -13.34 12.79 15.44
C PRO A 142 -14.71 12.67 14.77
N VAL A 143 -15.39 11.56 15.01
CA VAL A 143 -16.76 11.32 14.57
C VAL A 143 -17.72 11.48 15.74
N THR A 144 -18.61 12.48 15.65
CA THR A 144 -19.64 12.72 16.66
C THR A 144 -20.91 11.91 16.42
N ARG A 145 -21.45 11.27 17.46
CA ARG A 145 -22.72 10.50 17.42
C ARG A 145 -23.66 10.99 18.53
N ARG A 146 -24.95 11.16 18.21
CA ARG A 146 -26.00 11.40 19.22
C ARG A 146 -26.36 10.08 19.90
N ALA A 147 -26.80 10.15 21.15
CA ALA A 147 -27.43 9.00 21.81
C ALA A 147 -28.74 8.63 21.10
N GLN A 148 -29.07 7.34 21.08
CA GLN A 148 -30.32 6.82 20.53
C GLN A 148 -31.52 7.41 21.31
N GLY A 149 -32.64 7.67 20.63
CA GLY A 149 -33.84 8.25 21.22
C GLY A 149 -33.82 9.78 21.48
N LYS A 150 -32.71 10.49 21.23
CA LYS A 150 -32.68 11.97 21.36
C LYS A 150 -33.24 12.66 20.11
N ARG A 151 -34.05 13.71 20.30
CA ARG A 151 -34.63 14.55 19.23
C ARG A 151 -33.55 15.32 18.43
N LYS A 152 -33.93 15.89 17.28
CA LYS A 152 -33.12 16.86 16.51
C LYS A 152 -32.98 18.19 17.30
N GLY A 153 -32.04 19.07 16.93
CA GLY A 153 -31.74 20.30 17.69
C GLY A 153 -30.78 20.09 18.87
N GLY A 154 -30.56 21.08 19.74
CA GLY A 154 -29.71 20.91 20.94
C GLY A 154 -28.20 20.81 20.68
N GLY A 155 -27.69 21.44 19.62
CA GLY A 155 -26.24 21.55 19.35
C GLY A 155 -25.55 20.28 18.88
N LYS A 156 -24.22 20.23 19.03
CA LYS A 156 -23.35 19.19 18.47
C LYS A 156 -22.98 18.13 19.51
N ALA A 157 -23.26 16.87 19.17
CA ALA A 157 -23.04 15.72 20.03
C ALA A 157 -21.57 15.52 20.43
N ASN A 158 -21.34 14.59 21.36
CA ASN A 158 -19.99 14.21 21.78
C ASN A 158 -19.32 13.31 20.75
N ILE A 159 -17.99 13.25 20.83
CA ILE A 159 -17.15 12.40 19.98
C ILE A 159 -17.35 10.95 20.44
N HIS A 160 -17.59 10.05 19.48
CA HIS A 160 -17.84 8.63 19.76
C HIS A 160 -16.61 7.78 19.47
N HIS A 161 -15.96 8.02 18.34
CA HIS A 161 -14.71 7.38 17.93
C HIS A 161 -13.91 8.35 17.05
N TYR A 162 -12.69 7.96 16.70
CA TYR A 162 -11.86 8.62 15.71
C TYR A 162 -11.70 7.71 14.48
N THR A 163 -11.50 8.32 13.31
CA THR A 163 -11.21 7.64 12.05
C THR A 163 -10.01 8.27 11.34
N THR A 164 -9.45 7.58 10.35
CA THR A 164 -8.54 8.17 9.36
C THR A 164 -9.23 8.17 8.00
N PRO A 165 -9.44 9.33 7.34
CA PRO A 165 -9.94 9.38 5.98
C PRO A 165 -8.88 8.87 5.00
N VAL A 166 -9.30 8.08 4.02
CA VAL A 166 -8.49 7.49 2.96
C VAL A 166 -9.09 7.86 1.61
N LYS A 167 -8.24 8.21 0.65
CA LYS A 167 -8.60 8.47 -0.75
C LYS A 167 -8.31 7.27 -1.64
N ALA A 168 -8.86 7.28 -2.85
CA ALA A 168 -8.46 6.31 -3.88
C ALA A 168 -6.96 6.45 -4.19
N GLU A 169 -6.34 5.37 -4.67
CA GLU A 169 -4.89 5.23 -4.96
C GLU A 169 -3.96 5.29 -3.75
N ARG A 170 -4.47 5.57 -2.53
CA ARG A 170 -3.66 5.62 -1.31
C ARG A 170 -3.16 4.23 -0.91
N ILE A 171 -1.88 4.12 -0.57
CA ILE A 171 -1.30 2.91 0.02
C ILE A 171 -1.54 2.91 1.54
N ILE A 172 -2.00 1.77 2.07
CA ILE A 172 -2.45 1.62 3.46
C ILE A 172 -1.38 0.95 4.31
N VAL A 173 -0.88 -0.17 3.82
CA VAL A 173 0.14 -1.01 4.44
C VAL A 173 1.14 -1.41 3.36
N GLU A 174 2.42 -1.35 3.71
CA GLU A 174 3.52 -1.86 2.92
C GLU A 174 4.11 -3.10 3.60
N LEU A 175 4.50 -4.09 2.80
CA LEU A 175 5.07 -5.36 3.22
C LEU A 175 6.34 -5.62 2.41
N GLY A 176 7.46 -5.83 3.09
CA GLY A 176 8.77 -6.00 2.46
C GLY A 176 9.63 -7.09 3.08
N GLY A 177 10.80 -7.33 2.47
CA GLY A 177 11.82 -8.27 2.91
C GLY A 177 12.05 -9.41 1.91
N TYR A 178 12.50 -10.56 2.40
CA TYR A 178 12.78 -11.78 1.62
C TYR A 178 11.49 -12.56 1.31
N LEU A 179 10.63 -11.98 0.46
CA LEU A 179 9.25 -12.40 0.27
C LEU A 179 8.91 -12.70 -1.20
N ASN A 180 8.36 -13.89 -1.45
CA ASN A 180 7.86 -14.26 -2.77
C ASN A 180 6.49 -13.60 -3.06
N TRP A 181 6.24 -13.21 -4.31
CA TRP A 181 4.97 -12.60 -4.75
C TRP A 181 3.73 -13.40 -4.29
N ARG A 182 3.76 -14.75 -4.41
CA ARG A 182 2.67 -15.63 -4.01
C ARG A 182 2.43 -15.64 -2.49
N GLU A 183 3.48 -15.44 -1.70
CA GLU A 183 3.42 -15.34 -0.24
C GLU A 183 2.83 -13.98 0.17
N ALA A 184 3.31 -12.89 -0.44
CA ALA A 184 2.77 -11.53 -0.28
C ALA A 184 1.27 -11.44 -0.63
N TYR A 185 0.89 -11.96 -1.80
CA TYR A 185 -0.49 -11.96 -2.30
C TYR A 185 -1.46 -12.68 -1.33
N ARG A 186 -1.08 -13.86 -0.82
CA ARG A 186 -1.92 -14.63 0.13
C ARG A 186 -2.15 -13.91 1.46
N ILE A 187 -1.17 -13.12 1.92
CA ILE A 187 -1.29 -12.34 3.17
C ILE A 187 -2.14 -11.10 2.91
N LEU A 188 -1.76 -10.30 1.91
CA LEU A 188 -2.33 -8.97 1.69
C LEU A 188 -3.72 -9.00 1.04
N SER A 189 -4.03 -9.94 0.14
CA SER A 189 -5.38 -10.04 -0.47
C SER A 189 -6.44 -10.31 0.60
N ARG A 190 -6.19 -11.27 1.51
CA ARG A 190 -7.08 -11.59 2.64
C ARG A 190 -7.33 -10.39 3.58
N VAL A 191 -6.41 -9.44 3.60
CA VAL A 191 -6.52 -8.20 4.40
C VAL A 191 -7.30 -7.14 3.63
N ALA A 192 -7.04 -7.01 2.32
CA ALA A 192 -7.78 -6.13 1.42
C ALA A 192 -9.28 -6.47 1.38
N ASP A 193 -9.64 -7.75 1.31
CA ASP A 193 -11.02 -8.25 1.32
C ASP A 193 -11.82 -7.89 2.59
N LYS A 194 -11.11 -7.53 3.68
CA LYS A 194 -11.71 -7.18 4.99
C LYS A 194 -11.78 -5.68 5.23
N LEU A 195 -11.34 -4.85 4.29
CA LEU A 195 -11.43 -3.40 4.41
C LEU A 195 -12.86 -2.92 4.14
N PRO A 196 -13.27 -1.78 4.72
CA PRO A 196 -14.63 -1.23 4.55
C PRO A 196 -14.87 -0.59 3.17
N PHE A 197 -13.88 -0.60 2.28
CA PHE A 197 -13.91 -0.07 0.92
C PHE A 197 -13.05 -0.98 0.02
N ARG A 198 -13.24 -0.92 -1.29
CA ARG A 198 -12.47 -1.77 -2.21
C ARG A 198 -11.00 -1.39 -2.22
N ALA A 199 -10.17 -2.39 -2.00
CA ALA A 199 -8.72 -2.30 -2.01
C ALA A 199 -8.14 -3.47 -2.80
N ARG A 200 -6.90 -3.33 -3.26
CA ARG A 200 -6.19 -4.33 -4.05
C ARG A 200 -4.78 -4.55 -3.53
N PHE A 201 -4.26 -5.75 -3.75
CA PHE A 201 -2.83 -6.01 -3.67
C PHE A 201 -2.10 -5.30 -4.82
N ILE A 202 -0.93 -4.73 -4.54
CA ILE A 202 -0.02 -4.14 -5.52
C ILE A 202 1.41 -4.67 -5.32
N SER A 203 2.17 -4.74 -6.41
CA SER A 203 3.63 -4.85 -6.40
C SER A 203 4.23 -3.68 -7.18
N GLN A 204 5.52 -3.38 -6.98
CA GLN A 204 6.19 -2.33 -7.73
C GLN A 204 6.17 -2.57 -9.24
N ASP A 205 6.41 -3.81 -9.69
CA ASP A 205 6.37 -4.18 -11.11
C ASP A 205 4.99 -3.94 -11.73
N LEU A 206 3.93 -4.23 -10.96
CA LEU A 206 2.55 -4.00 -11.37
C LEU A 206 2.28 -2.50 -11.53
N LEU A 207 2.70 -1.66 -10.58
CA LEU A 207 2.57 -0.19 -10.68
C LEU A 207 3.38 0.39 -11.85
N ASN A 208 4.59 -0.13 -12.09
CA ASN A 208 5.44 0.26 -13.22
C ASN A 208 4.76 -0.11 -14.55
N THR A 209 4.22 -1.32 -14.66
CA THR A 209 3.51 -1.81 -15.85
C THR A 209 2.23 -1.01 -16.11
N GLU A 210 1.45 -0.71 -15.08
CA GLU A 210 0.26 0.16 -15.21
C GLU A 210 0.64 1.56 -15.70
N SER A 211 1.69 2.16 -15.14
CA SER A 211 2.18 3.48 -15.58
C SER A 211 2.65 3.48 -17.04
N GLN A 212 3.30 2.41 -17.49
CA GLN A 212 3.71 2.23 -18.89
C GLN A 212 2.51 2.03 -19.82
N ILE A 213 1.52 1.24 -19.41
CA ILE A 213 0.27 1.03 -20.16
C ILE A 213 -0.51 2.34 -20.29
N GLU A 214 -0.65 3.13 -19.21
CA GLU A 214 -1.30 4.44 -19.26
C GLU A 214 -0.58 5.41 -20.21
N ALA A 215 0.75 5.45 -20.16
CA ALA A 215 1.56 6.26 -21.08
C ALA A 215 1.37 5.83 -22.55
N TYR A 216 1.38 4.52 -22.82
CA TYR A 216 1.15 3.96 -24.14
C TYR A 216 -0.26 4.26 -24.67
N ILE A 217 -1.30 4.04 -23.85
CA ILE A 217 -2.70 4.35 -24.23
C ILE A 217 -2.86 5.84 -24.52
N LYS A 218 -2.17 6.71 -23.77
CA LYS A 218 -2.17 8.16 -23.99
C LYS A 218 -1.46 8.55 -25.28
N GLU A 219 -0.32 7.94 -25.60
CA GLU A 219 0.43 8.22 -26.83
C GLU A 219 -0.31 7.72 -28.09
N LYS A 220 -0.88 6.52 -28.03
CA LYS A 220 -1.59 5.91 -29.17
C LYS A 220 -3.04 6.38 -29.33
N ASN A 221 -3.50 7.34 -28.53
CA ASN A 221 -4.89 7.76 -28.58
C ASN A 221 -5.20 8.65 -29.80
N VAL A 222 -6.09 8.17 -30.66
CA VAL A 222 -6.55 8.90 -31.86
C VAL A 222 -7.72 9.84 -31.55
N ASN A 223 -8.42 9.67 -30.41
CA ASN A 223 -9.60 10.48 -30.08
C ASN A 223 -9.19 11.90 -29.65
N PRO A 224 -9.59 12.97 -30.37
CA PRO A 224 -9.26 14.35 -30.02
C PRO A 224 -9.87 14.80 -28.69
N PHE A 225 -10.93 14.13 -28.21
CA PHE A 225 -11.55 14.37 -26.91
C PHE A 225 -11.01 13.46 -25.80
N TYR A 226 -9.94 12.70 -26.04
CA TYR A 226 -9.42 11.74 -25.06
C TYR A 226 -8.95 12.38 -23.76
N GLN A 227 -8.29 13.55 -23.83
CA GLN A 227 -7.73 14.19 -22.65
C GLN A 227 -8.83 14.39 -21.59
N PRO A 228 -8.78 13.70 -20.45
CA PRO A 228 -9.89 13.76 -19.51
C PRO A 228 -10.04 15.18 -18.97
N GLY A 229 -11.29 15.58 -18.76
CA GLY A 229 -11.65 16.96 -18.46
C GLY A 229 -11.70 17.91 -19.66
N TYR A 230 -11.15 17.61 -20.85
CA TYR A 230 -11.13 18.55 -22.00
C TYR A 230 -12.52 19.03 -22.41
N ALA A 231 -13.48 18.11 -22.54
CA ALA A 231 -14.86 18.45 -22.90
C ALA A 231 -15.53 19.36 -21.86
N LEU A 232 -15.25 19.12 -20.57
CA LEU A 232 -15.77 19.87 -19.42
C LEU A 232 -15.10 21.24 -19.27
N ALA A 233 -13.80 21.32 -19.58
CA ALA A 233 -13.02 22.55 -19.60
C ALA A 233 -13.56 23.54 -20.62
N HIS A 234 -13.98 23.08 -21.80
CA HIS A 234 -14.58 23.92 -22.84
C HIS A 234 -16.12 24.04 -22.74
N ASN A 235 -16.75 23.42 -21.73
CA ASN A 235 -18.20 23.40 -21.53
C ASN A 235 -19.00 22.90 -22.77
N TYR A 236 -18.47 21.92 -23.50
CA TYR A 236 -19.17 21.34 -24.65
C TYR A 236 -20.58 20.86 -24.24
N ALA A 237 -21.58 21.13 -25.09
CA ALA A 237 -22.99 20.84 -24.83
C ALA A 237 -23.53 21.33 -23.47
N GLY A 238 -22.94 22.39 -22.89
CA GLY A 238 -23.36 22.93 -21.59
C GLY A 238 -23.08 22.02 -20.39
N CYS A 239 -22.14 21.06 -20.52
CA CYS A 239 -21.93 19.99 -19.55
C CYS A 239 -21.59 20.40 -18.11
N ARG A 240 -21.10 21.63 -17.89
CA ARG A 240 -20.87 22.17 -16.54
C ARG A 240 -22.17 22.39 -15.74
N SER A 241 -23.34 22.38 -16.38
CA SER A 241 -24.63 22.50 -15.71
C SER A 241 -25.01 21.25 -14.90
N PHE A 242 -24.63 20.06 -15.38
CA PHE A 242 -24.96 18.78 -14.75
C PHE A 242 -23.76 18.06 -14.12
N ILE A 243 -22.52 18.44 -14.44
CA ILE A 243 -21.30 17.84 -13.88
C ILE A 243 -20.74 18.68 -12.71
N SER A 244 -20.41 18.02 -11.60
CA SER A 244 -19.82 18.68 -10.41
C SER A 244 -18.43 19.27 -10.71
N PRO A 245 -18.09 20.49 -10.25
CA PRO A 245 -16.80 21.15 -10.55
C PRO A 245 -15.55 20.31 -10.28
N TYR A 246 -15.57 19.44 -9.26
CA TYR A 246 -14.45 18.56 -8.91
C TYR A 246 -13.97 17.64 -10.04
N TYR A 247 -14.79 17.37 -11.06
CA TYR A 247 -14.35 16.60 -12.23
C TYR A 247 -13.33 17.37 -13.09
N LEU A 248 -13.28 18.71 -13.01
CA LEU A 248 -12.19 19.51 -13.60
C LEU A 248 -10.89 19.34 -12.80
N ASP A 249 -10.96 19.45 -11.46
CA ASP A 249 -9.80 19.33 -10.58
C ASP A 249 -9.12 17.95 -10.68
N TRP A 250 -9.89 16.87 -10.81
CA TRP A 250 -9.31 15.51 -10.86
C TRP A 250 -9.16 14.95 -12.26
N GLY A 251 -10.04 15.32 -13.20
CA GLY A 251 -10.05 14.77 -14.55
C GLY A 251 -8.90 15.28 -15.42
N THR A 252 -8.35 16.46 -15.17
CA THR A 252 -7.34 17.06 -16.07
C THR A 252 -5.93 16.54 -15.79
N PRO A 253 -5.26 15.79 -16.69
CA PRO A 253 -3.87 15.42 -16.52
C PRO A 253 -3.01 16.69 -16.59
N GLY A 254 -2.25 16.97 -15.53
CA GLY A 254 -1.38 18.15 -15.41
C GLY A 254 -1.86 19.23 -14.44
N ASN A 255 -3.15 19.32 -14.12
CA ASN A 255 -3.61 20.30 -13.10
C ASN A 255 -3.28 19.86 -11.66
N HIS A 256 -2.91 18.58 -11.50
CA HIS A 256 -2.28 18.07 -10.28
C HIS A 256 -0.84 18.58 -10.10
N ASP A 257 -0.11 18.90 -11.17
CA ASP A 257 1.34 19.21 -11.08
C ASP A 257 1.64 20.61 -10.52
N SER A 258 0.81 21.61 -10.85
CA SER A 258 0.95 22.98 -10.33
C SER A 258 0.71 23.06 -8.82
N ARG A 259 -0.19 22.21 -8.29
CA ARG A 259 -0.40 22.05 -6.84
C ARG A 259 0.59 21.05 -6.21
N ARG A 260 1.04 20.01 -6.93
CA ARG A 260 2.12 19.08 -6.50
C ARG A 260 3.40 19.84 -6.20
N ALA A 261 3.92 20.70 -7.08
CA ALA A 261 5.18 21.41 -6.82
C ALA A 261 5.16 22.18 -5.47
N ALA A 262 4.02 22.77 -5.12
CA ALA A 262 3.81 23.47 -3.84
C ALA A 262 3.47 22.53 -2.65
N TYR A 263 2.89 21.35 -2.91
CA TYR A 263 2.61 20.34 -1.89
C TYR A 263 3.80 19.43 -1.62
N ASP A 264 4.48 18.89 -2.62
CA ASP A 264 5.66 18.02 -2.52
C ASP A 264 6.81 18.75 -1.83
N SER A 265 7.11 20.01 -2.18
CA SER A 265 8.11 20.80 -1.44
C SER A 265 7.78 21.06 0.04
N ARG A 266 6.53 20.80 0.45
CA ARG A 266 6.03 20.87 1.85
C ARG A 266 5.80 19.48 2.45
N SER A 267 5.54 18.48 1.62
CA SER A 267 5.27 17.08 1.94
C SER A 267 6.57 16.30 2.07
N GLU A 268 7.54 16.46 1.18
CA GLU A 268 8.91 15.98 1.38
C GLU A 268 9.47 16.53 2.67
N LYS A 269 9.24 17.82 3.00
CA LYS A 269 9.61 18.37 4.32
C LYS A 269 8.88 17.65 5.44
N ASN A 270 7.56 17.44 5.36
CA ASN A 270 6.79 16.76 6.41
C ASN A 270 7.10 15.26 6.54
N VAL A 271 7.26 14.51 5.46
CA VAL A 271 7.62 13.08 5.40
C VAL A 271 9.07 12.90 5.86
N ARG A 272 10.00 13.73 5.40
CA ARG A 272 11.39 13.73 5.88
C ARG A 272 11.43 14.12 7.36
N LEU A 273 10.57 15.03 7.84
CA LEU A 273 10.36 15.31 9.27
C LEU A 273 9.68 14.17 10.03
N GLN A 274 8.75 13.42 9.43
CA GLN A 274 8.07 12.28 10.06
C GLN A 274 9.06 11.12 10.23
N ILE A 275 9.90 10.87 9.22
CA ILE A 275 11.05 9.96 9.25
C ILE A 275 12.12 10.46 10.25
N PHE A 276 12.46 11.75 10.27
CA PHE A 276 13.42 12.32 11.23
C PHE A 276 12.92 12.33 12.68
N THR A 277 11.62 12.54 12.92
CA THR A 277 11.03 12.51 14.26
C THR A 277 10.93 11.08 14.78
N HIS A 278 10.66 10.10 13.92
CA HIS A 278 10.82 8.68 14.27
C HIS A 278 12.29 8.33 14.58
N ARG A 279 13.26 8.94 13.89
CA ARG A 279 14.71 8.85 14.20
C ARG A 279 15.18 9.69 15.40
N LYS A 280 14.34 10.54 16.02
CA LYS A 280 14.69 11.41 17.17
C LYS A 280 13.87 11.16 18.43
N LEU A 281 12.89 10.27 18.38
CA LEU A 281 12.07 9.82 19.51
C LEU A 281 12.35 8.35 19.87
N ILE A 282 13.56 7.91 19.53
CA ILE A 282 14.25 6.67 19.91
C ILE A 282 15.61 7.12 20.44
#